data_AF-A0A8J6P978-F1
#
_entry.id   AF-A0A8J6P978-F1
#
_cell.length_a   1.000
_cell.length_b   1.000
_cell.length_c   1.000
_cell.angle_alpha   90.00
_cell.angle_beta   90.00
_cell.angle_gamma   90.00
#
_symmetry.space_group_name_H-M   'P 1'
#
loop_
_entity.id
_entity.type
_entity.pdbx_description
1 polymer ?
#
loop_
_entity_poly.entity_id
_entity_poly.type
_entity_poly.pdbx_seq_one_letter_code
_entity_poly.pdbx_strand_id
1 'polypeptide(L)'
;MELIRYIHLNPLRAKLVEDLKGLDKYPWAGHSAILGRRKNPLIPSIPSSSYKSAGETKRKSAIRNRKSEMSLAGKTTMDVLKHFGETFKTARRRYRQFVKKGIDQGVRPELQGGGLVRSAGGDKRGLLGRKKREREKGDARILGSGDFVHTTLHQSEKLLERKYRPKKTIDDLIMVVAGKVGVSPELICSRSRQRKPSEARAIFSYLAVEETGYPAADVARFLGVKRMSVHEAVTRGKALCDGYALLGQKYE
;
A
#
# COMPACT_ATOMS: atom_id res chain seq x y z
N MET A 1 23.88 4.69 -4.44
CA MET A 1 23.78 5.35 -3.11
C MET A 1 23.64 6.87 -3.16
N GLU A 2 24.10 7.55 -4.22
CA GLU A 2 24.04 9.01 -4.39
C GLU A 2 22.66 9.65 -4.14
N LEU A 3 21.60 9.02 -4.65
CA LEU A 3 20.22 9.50 -4.48
C LEU A 3 19.79 9.57 -3.01
N ILE A 4 20.23 8.62 -2.18
CA ILE A 4 19.88 8.57 -0.75
C ILE A 4 20.42 9.79 -0.03
N ARG A 5 21.71 10.12 -0.19
CA ARG A 5 22.27 11.33 0.43
C ARG A 5 21.68 12.60 -0.17
N TYR A 6 21.37 12.60 -1.46
CA TYR A 6 20.74 13.76 -2.09
C TYR A 6 19.37 14.05 -1.44
N ILE A 7 18.47 13.06 -1.36
CA ILE A 7 17.16 13.22 -0.74
C ILE A 7 17.29 13.65 0.73
N HIS A 8 18.19 13.03 1.49
CA HIS A 8 18.36 13.37 2.90
C HIS A 8 18.94 14.75 3.16
N LEU A 9 19.64 15.35 2.20
CA LEU A 9 20.13 16.72 2.30
C LEU A 9 19.09 17.75 1.82
N ASN A 10 17.93 17.35 1.32
CA ASN A 10 16.90 18.29 0.88
C ASN A 10 16.46 19.28 1.98
N PRO A 11 16.26 18.89 3.25
CA PRO A 11 15.94 19.85 4.30
C PRO A 11 17.03 20.91 4.50
N LEU A 12 18.30 20.52 4.37
CA LEU A 12 19.44 21.45 4.45
C LEU A 12 19.46 22.40 3.25
N ARG A 13 19.28 21.89 2.02
CA ARG A 13 19.23 22.70 0.80
C ARG A 13 18.03 23.65 0.77
N ALA A 14 16.90 23.23 1.33
CA ALA A 14 15.69 24.03 1.47
C ALA A 14 15.75 25.00 2.66
N LYS A 15 16.88 25.05 3.40
CA LYS A 15 17.07 25.88 4.59
C LYS A 15 16.04 25.63 5.71
N LEU A 16 15.48 24.42 5.78
CA LEU A 16 14.61 23.98 6.88
C LEU A 16 15.40 23.58 8.12
N VAL A 17 16.70 23.29 7.94
CA VAL A 17 17.68 23.08 9.02
C VAL A 17 18.98 23.77 8.62
N GLU A 18 19.71 24.29 9.60
CA GLU A 18 20.94 25.07 9.37
C GLU A 18 22.16 24.19 9.10
N ASP A 19 22.22 23.02 9.75
CA ASP A 19 23.41 22.17 9.71
C ASP A 19 23.07 20.67 9.80
N LEU A 20 24.12 19.86 9.77
CA LEU A 20 24.00 18.41 9.91
C LEU A 20 23.47 18.00 11.29
N LYS A 21 23.68 18.80 12.35
CA LYS A 21 23.14 18.50 13.68
C LYS A 21 21.62 18.70 13.72
N GLY A 22 21.11 19.73 13.06
CA GLY A 22 19.68 19.95 12.83
C GLY A 22 19.08 18.80 12.01
N LEU A 23 19.74 18.41 10.92
CA LEU A 23 19.30 17.28 10.10
C LEU A 23 19.25 15.97 10.88
N ASP A 24 20.21 15.71 11.77
CA ASP A 24 20.24 14.53 12.64
C ASP A 24 18.98 14.35 13.50
N LYS A 25 18.22 15.44 13.72
CA LYS A 25 16.99 15.48 14.53
C LYS A 25 15.72 15.74 13.70
N TYR A 26 15.85 16.07 12.42
CA TYR A 26 14.72 16.48 11.59
C TYR A 26 13.72 15.32 11.39
N PRO A 27 12.43 15.49 11.75
CA PRO A 27 11.45 14.40 11.75
C PRO A 27 11.03 13.95 10.35
N TRP A 28 11.01 14.88 9.39
CA TRP A 28 10.45 14.64 8.05
C TRP A 28 11.48 14.14 7.04
N ALA A 29 12.63 13.67 7.51
CA ALA A 29 13.65 13.00 6.69
C ALA A 29 14.02 11.64 7.29
N GLY A 30 14.25 10.65 6.43
CA GLY A 30 14.67 9.31 6.83
C GLY A 30 16.04 9.26 7.54
N HIS A 31 16.86 10.31 7.40
CA HIS A 31 18.19 10.42 7.98
C HIS A 31 18.23 10.15 9.49
N SER A 32 17.35 10.81 10.26
CA SER A 32 17.30 10.68 11.74
C SER A 32 16.93 9.26 12.19
N ALA A 33 16.07 8.58 11.43
CA ALA A 33 15.65 7.20 11.67
C ALA A 33 16.78 6.19 11.35
N ILE A 34 17.50 6.37 10.23
CA ILE A 34 18.67 5.54 9.88
C ILE A 34 19.77 5.66 10.95
N LEU A 35 20.00 6.88 11.46
CA LEU A 35 20.92 7.10 12.59
C LEU A 35 20.42 6.54 13.92
N GLY A 36 19.16 6.09 14.00
CA GLY A 36 18.55 5.59 15.23
C GLY A 36 18.34 6.68 16.30
N ARG A 37 18.28 7.95 15.89
CA ARG A 37 18.09 9.09 16.81
C ARG A 37 16.62 9.37 17.11
N ARG A 38 15.70 8.87 16.27
CA ARG A 38 14.26 8.95 16.48
C ARG A 38 13.60 7.61 16.19
N LYS A 39 12.58 7.29 16.96
CA LYS A 39 11.63 6.23 16.61
C LYS A 39 10.68 6.80 15.55
N ASN A 40 10.48 6.07 14.47
CA ASN A 40 9.50 6.41 13.45
C ASN A 40 8.41 5.33 13.49
N PRO A 41 7.12 5.68 13.67
CA PRO A 41 6.04 4.68 13.71
C PRO A 41 5.95 3.85 12.41
N LEU A 42 6.46 4.38 11.29
CA LEU A 42 6.56 3.69 10.00
C LEU A 42 7.81 2.80 9.88
N ILE A 43 8.77 2.91 10.81
CA ILE A 43 10.02 2.13 10.85
C ILE A 43 10.20 1.55 12.26
N PRO A 44 9.66 0.36 12.56
CA PRO A 44 9.84 -0.29 13.85
C PRO A 44 11.32 -0.43 14.22
N SER A 45 11.59 -0.34 15.53
CA SER A 45 12.95 -0.37 16.07
C SER A 45 13.65 -1.67 15.70
N ILE A 46 14.78 -1.54 15.02
CA ILE A 46 15.59 -2.69 14.60
C ILE A 46 16.45 -3.14 15.78
N PRO A 47 16.31 -4.40 16.25
CA PRO A 47 17.14 -4.93 17.33
C PRO A 47 18.62 -4.92 16.92
N SER A 48 19.50 -4.51 17.84
CA SER A 48 20.96 -4.52 17.62
C SER A 48 21.50 -5.91 17.26
N SER A 49 20.85 -6.97 17.76
CA SER A 49 21.18 -8.38 17.50
C SER A 49 20.94 -8.82 16.05
N SER A 50 20.08 -8.12 15.28
CA SER A 50 19.73 -8.51 13.92
C SER A 50 20.82 -8.21 12.88
N TYR A 51 21.89 -7.52 13.26
CA TYR A 51 22.88 -6.96 12.33
C TYR A 51 24.18 -7.78 12.20
N LYS A 52 24.34 -8.85 13.00
CA LYS A 52 25.50 -9.74 12.88
C LYS A 52 25.49 -10.50 11.55
N SER A 53 26.58 -10.41 10.79
CA SER A 53 26.83 -11.21 9.58
C SER A 53 27.32 -12.62 9.94
N ALA A 54 27.12 -13.55 9.01
CA ALA A 54 27.32 -14.99 9.12
C ALA A 54 28.80 -15.41 9.29
N GLY A 55 29.37 -15.17 10.47
CA GLY A 55 30.77 -15.50 10.79
C GLY A 55 30.99 -16.08 12.20
N GLU A 56 29.97 -16.61 12.88
CA GLU A 56 30.13 -17.30 14.16
C GLU A 56 29.60 -18.75 14.08
N THR A 57 30.54 -19.67 14.23
CA THR A 57 30.42 -21.12 14.16
C THR A 57 29.33 -21.70 15.08
N LYS A 58 28.55 -22.62 14.51
CA LYS A 58 27.71 -23.66 15.14
C LYS A 58 27.56 -23.60 16.68
N ARG A 59 26.42 -23.08 17.14
CA ARG A 59 25.68 -23.73 18.24
C ARG A 59 24.22 -23.89 17.82
N LYS A 60 23.88 -25.11 17.41
CA LYS A 60 22.51 -25.58 17.27
C LYS A 60 21.90 -25.61 18.68
N SER A 61 21.17 -24.57 19.07
CA SER A 61 20.23 -24.68 20.19
C SER A 61 18.96 -23.89 19.90
N ALA A 62 17.93 -24.63 19.51
CA ALA A 62 16.55 -24.44 19.93
C ALA A 62 16.06 -22.99 20.16
N ILE A 63 15.95 -22.19 19.10
CA ILE A 63 14.96 -21.09 19.03
C ILE A 63 14.32 -21.14 17.64
N ARG A 64 13.60 -22.24 17.39
CA ARG A 64 12.50 -22.22 16.43
C ARG A 64 11.44 -21.31 17.08
N ASN A 65 10.92 -20.35 16.32
CA ASN A 65 9.71 -19.60 16.62
C ASN A 65 9.84 -18.28 17.41
N ARG A 66 10.52 -17.29 16.83
CA ARG A 66 10.08 -15.88 16.81
C ARG A 66 10.61 -15.25 15.54
N LYS A 67 9.96 -15.55 14.42
CA LYS A 67 10.12 -14.77 13.18
C LYS A 67 9.50 -13.40 13.47
N SER A 68 10.25 -12.55 14.18
CA SER A 68 10.00 -11.12 14.21
C SER A 68 10.18 -10.66 12.76
N GLU A 69 9.10 -10.73 11.98
CA GLU A 69 9.09 -10.24 10.60
C GLU A 69 9.28 -8.74 10.65
N MET A 70 10.54 -8.33 10.62
CA MET A 70 10.92 -6.94 10.55
C MET A 70 10.17 -6.32 9.37
N SER A 71 9.51 -5.19 9.61
CA SER A 71 8.78 -4.47 8.55
C SER A 71 9.66 -4.23 7.33
N LEU A 72 9.04 -4.04 6.17
CA LEU A 72 9.75 -3.69 4.95
C LEU A 72 10.68 -2.48 5.17
N ALA A 73 10.19 -1.44 5.84
CA ALA A 73 11.00 -0.25 6.13
C ALA A 73 12.19 -0.54 7.06
N GLY A 74 12.03 -1.46 8.01
CA GLY A 74 13.11 -1.96 8.85
C GLY A 74 14.16 -2.73 8.02
N LYS A 75 13.72 -3.59 7.09
CA LYS A 75 14.60 -4.31 6.14
C LYS A 75 15.39 -3.33 5.29
N THR A 76 14.72 -2.37 4.66
CA THR A 76 15.37 -1.33 3.85
C THR A 76 16.40 -0.55 4.64
N THR A 77 16.10 -0.16 5.87
CA THR A 77 17.04 0.56 6.74
C THR A 77 18.29 -0.28 7.04
N MET A 78 18.10 -1.59 7.30
CA MET A 78 19.23 -2.50 7.49
C MET A 78 20.07 -2.64 6.23
N ASP A 79 19.45 -2.82 5.07
CA ASP A 79 20.17 -3.01 3.82
C ASP A 79 20.98 -1.78 3.43
N VAL A 80 20.43 -0.57 3.64
CA VAL A 80 21.18 0.68 3.50
C VAL A 80 22.39 0.70 4.43
N LEU A 81 22.21 0.37 5.70
CA LEU A 81 23.29 0.41 6.69
C LEU A 81 24.39 -0.63 6.38
N LYS A 82 24.04 -1.82 5.86
CA LYS A 82 25.01 -2.88 5.51
C LYS A 82 26.07 -2.41 4.52
N HIS A 83 25.73 -1.48 3.61
CA HIS A 83 26.70 -0.87 2.71
C HIS A 83 27.77 -0.04 3.43
N PHE A 84 27.54 0.38 4.68
CA PHE A 84 28.44 1.22 5.45
C PHE A 84 29.21 0.46 6.53
N GLY A 85 28.88 -0.79 6.82
CA GLY A 85 29.68 -1.64 7.71
C GLY A 85 28.89 -2.75 8.41
N GLU A 86 29.62 -3.63 9.08
CA GLU A 86 29.12 -4.87 9.69
C GLU A 86 28.53 -4.70 11.10
N THR A 87 28.70 -3.53 11.72
CA THR A 87 28.06 -3.20 12.99
C THR A 87 27.26 -1.90 12.87
N PHE A 88 26.14 -1.80 13.60
CA PHE A 88 25.31 -0.58 13.62
C PHE A 88 26.11 0.68 13.93
N LYS A 89 27.04 0.60 14.89
CA LYS A 89 27.87 1.73 15.31
C LYS A 89 28.75 2.22 14.15
N THR A 90 29.44 1.30 13.49
CA THR A 90 30.32 1.62 12.35
C THR A 90 29.52 2.08 11.14
N ALA A 91 28.43 1.38 10.81
CA ALA A 91 27.56 1.67 9.69
C ALA A 91 26.92 3.06 9.81
N ARG A 92 26.32 3.41 10.96
CA ARG A 92 25.73 4.73 11.17
C ARG A 92 26.77 5.85 11.12
N ARG A 93 27.96 5.63 11.67
CA ARG A 93 29.07 6.60 11.60
C ARG A 93 29.47 6.88 10.15
N ARG A 94 29.72 5.82 9.37
CA ARG A 94 30.13 5.92 7.96
C ARG A 94 29.00 6.46 7.06
N TYR A 95 27.76 6.04 7.30
CA TYR A 95 26.58 6.61 6.64
C TYR A 95 26.46 8.11 6.90
N ARG A 96 26.62 8.57 8.15
CA ARG A 96 26.59 10.01 8.47
C ARG A 96 27.69 10.78 7.75
N GLN A 97 28.91 10.22 7.67
CA GLN A 97 30.01 10.80 6.90
C GLN A 97 29.70 10.86 5.41
N PHE A 98 29.09 9.81 4.85
CA PHE A 98 28.65 9.77 3.46
C PHE A 98 27.63 10.85 3.13
N VAL A 99 26.66 11.09 4.02
CA VAL A 99 25.70 12.20 3.90
C VAL A 99 26.42 13.54 4.01
N LYS A 100 27.32 13.71 4.99
CA LYS A 100 28.12 14.94 5.15
C LYS A 100 28.87 15.33 3.87
N LYS A 101 29.52 14.37 3.21
CA LYS A 101 30.24 14.59 1.94
C LYS A 101 29.34 15.07 0.79
N GLY A 102 28.03 14.88 0.90
CA GLY A 102 27.06 15.36 -0.09
C GLY A 102 26.72 16.85 0.04
N ILE A 103 27.11 17.51 1.14
CA ILE A 103 26.86 18.93 1.36
C ILE A 103 27.63 19.75 0.32
N ASP A 104 28.91 19.43 0.13
CA ASP A 104 29.82 20.13 -0.79
C ASP A 104 29.47 19.89 -2.26
N GLN A 105 28.60 18.93 -2.55
CA GLN A 105 28.15 18.62 -3.92
C GLN A 105 27.05 19.56 -4.43
N GLY A 106 26.51 20.41 -3.54
CA GLY A 106 25.50 21.39 -3.90
C GLY A 106 24.29 20.79 -4.62
N VAL A 107 23.98 21.40 -5.75
CA VAL A 107 22.80 21.16 -6.58
C VAL A 107 23.18 20.22 -7.72
N ARG A 108 22.47 19.10 -7.89
CA ARG A 108 22.80 18.01 -8.83
C ARG A 108 21.76 17.96 -9.96
N PRO A 109 22.03 18.49 -11.16
CA PRO A 109 21.03 18.65 -12.23
C PRO A 109 20.32 17.36 -12.64
N GLU A 110 21.04 16.24 -12.65
CA GLU A 110 20.55 14.90 -12.95
C GLU A 110 19.65 14.30 -11.87
N LEU A 111 19.67 14.88 -10.66
CA LEU A 111 18.79 14.50 -9.55
C LEU A 111 17.62 15.49 -9.37
N GLN A 112 17.51 16.49 -10.24
CA GLN A 112 16.45 17.50 -10.24
C GLN A 112 15.36 17.24 -11.27
N GLY A 113 14.25 17.97 -11.13
CA GLY A 113 13.10 17.92 -12.05
C GLY A 113 11.96 17.02 -11.56
N GLY A 114 10.80 17.06 -12.23
CA GLY A 114 9.67 16.15 -11.95
C GLY A 114 10.01 14.68 -12.29
N GLY A 115 9.07 13.75 -12.09
CA GLY A 115 9.27 12.31 -12.37
C GLY A 115 9.86 12.05 -13.76
N LEU A 116 9.26 12.64 -14.80
CA LEU A 116 9.70 12.57 -16.20
C LEU A 116 11.18 12.95 -16.44
N VAL A 117 11.62 14.11 -15.91
CA VAL A 117 12.99 14.62 -16.13
C VAL A 117 14.02 13.69 -15.53
N ARG A 118 13.68 13.07 -14.38
CA ARG A 118 14.54 12.13 -13.69
C ARG A 118 14.55 10.75 -14.34
N SER A 119 13.41 10.30 -14.86
CA SER A 119 13.30 9.03 -15.62
C SER A 119 14.06 9.08 -16.95
N ALA A 120 14.19 10.27 -17.55
CA ALA A 120 15.04 10.50 -18.72
C ALA A 120 16.53 10.71 -18.39
N GLY A 121 16.97 10.44 -17.15
CA GLY A 121 18.36 10.61 -16.74
C GLY A 121 18.85 12.07 -16.75
N GLY A 122 17.94 13.04 -16.69
CA GLY A 122 18.26 14.46 -16.75
C GLY A 122 18.29 15.07 -18.15
N ASP A 123 18.14 14.28 -19.23
CA ASP A 123 18.03 14.83 -20.57
C ASP A 123 16.61 15.36 -20.83
N LYS A 124 16.52 16.68 -20.98
CA LYS A 124 15.25 17.40 -21.21
C LYS A 124 14.87 17.46 -22.69
N ARG A 125 15.77 17.12 -23.61
CA ARG A 125 15.55 17.29 -25.06
C ARG A 125 14.43 16.39 -25.58
N GLY A 126 14.35 15.15 -25.09
CA GLY A 126 13.26 14.21 -25.43
C GLY A 126 11.93 14.47 -24.69
N LEU A 127 11.86 15.49 -23.84
CA LEU A 127 10.65 15.84 -23.07
C LEU A 127 9.93 17.07 -23.63
N LEU A 128 10.54 17.77 -24.59
CA LEU A 128 9.94 18.86 -25.33
C LEU A 128 8.75 18.33 -26.16
N GLY A 129 7.55 18.87 -25.93
CA GLY A 129 6.32 18.50 -26.63
C GLY A 129 5.38 17.54 -25.89
N ARG A 130 5.80 16.94 -24.76
CA ARG A 130 4.92 16.07 -23.97
C ARG A 130 3.89 16.89 -23.18
N LYS A 131 2.62 16.45 -23.17
CA LYS A 131 1.53 17.22 -22.56
C LYS A 131 1.64 17.22 -21.03
N LYS A 132 1.23 18.30 -20.36
CA LYS A 132 1.26 18.48 -18.88
C LYS A 132 0.62 17.32 -18.08
N ARG A 133 -0.26 16.53 -18.70
CA ARG A 133 -0.94 15.35 -18.16
C ARG A 133 -0.12 14.05 -18.19
N GLU A 134 0.96 13.99 -18.98
CA GLU A 134 1.89 12.84 -19.02
C GLU A 134 2.87 12.82 -17.84
N ARG A 135 2.64 13.66 -16.83
CA ARG A 135 3.42 13.65 -15.58
C ARG A 135 3.38 12.25 -14.98
N GLU A 136 4.52 11.59 -14.96
CA GLU A 136 4.72 10.39 -14.15
C GLU A 136 4.30 10.70 -12.70
N LYS A 137 3.37 9.90 -12.16
CA LYS A 137 2.80 10.06 -10.81
C LYS A 137 3.83 9.85 -9.68
N GLY A 138 5.08 9.52 -10.01
CA GLY A 138 6.17 9.29 -9.06
C GLY A 138 7.55 9.37 -9.73
N ASP A 139 8.62 9.31 -8.93
CA ASP A 139 9.99 9.14 -9.41
C ASP A 139 10.28 7.64 -9.54
N ALA A 140 10.67 7.20 -10.73
CA ALA A 140 10.87 5.79 -11.03
C ALA A 140 11.93 5.10 -10.15
N ARG A 141 12.90 5.88 -9.66
CA ARG A 141 13.98 5.39 -8.78
C ARG A 141 13.52 5.18 -7.34
N ILE A 142 12.33 5.68 -6.99
CA ILE A 142 11.77 5.63 -5.65
C ILE A 142 10.57 4.68 -5.61
N LEU A 143 9.60 4.86 -6.50
CA LEU A 143 8.34 4.11 -6.50
C LEU A 143 8.25 3.01 -7.58
N GLY A 144 9.27 2.90 -8.44
CA GLY A 144 9.24 2.01 -9.61
C GLY A 144 8.63 2.69 -10.84
N SER A 145 8.53 1.95 -11.95
CA SER A 145 8.08 2.51 -13.23
C SER A 145 6.69 3.16 -13.14
N GLY A 146 6.45 4.17 -13.99
CA GLY A 146 5.16 4.88 -14.04
C GLY A 146 3.97 3.94 -14.22
N ASP A 147 4.10 2.92 -15.07
CA ASP A 147 3.06 1.92 -15.32
C ASP A 147 2.77 1.04 -14.10
N PHE A 148 3.82 0.62 -13.38
CA PHE A 148 3.68 -0.11 -12.14
C PHE A 148 2.94 0.74 -11.11
N VAL A 149 3.41 1.97 -10.87
CA VAL A 149 2.79 2.90 -9.90
C VAL A 149 1.33 3.17 -10.27
N HIS A 150 1.04 3.42 -11.54
CA HIS A 150 -0.32 3.65 -12.03
C HIS A 150 -1.22 2.44 -11.76
N THR A 151 -0.77 1.24 -12.13
CA THR A 151 -1.53 0.00 -11.96
C THR A 151 -1.78 -0.30 -10.48
N THR A 152 -0.75 -0.18 -9.64
CA THR A 152 -0.86 -0.41 -8.19
C THR A 152 -1.79 0.60 -7.52
N LEU A 153 -1.67 1.89 -7.86
CA LEU A 153 -2.57 2.91 -7.34
C LEU A 153 -4.02 2.63 -7.74
N HIS A 154 -4.26 2.29 -9.01
CA HIS A 154 -5.60 1.98 -9.49
C HIS A 154 -6.22 0.76 -8.79
N GLN A 155 -5.42 -0.29 -8.58
CA GLN A 155 -5.85 -1.46 -7.79
C GLN A 155 -6.18 -1.10 -6.33
N SER A 156 -5.37 -0.23 -5.71
CA SER A 156 -5.58 0.21 -4.32
C SER A 156 -6.76 1.17 -4.18
N GLU A 157 -6.96 2.08 -5.13
CA GLU A 157 -8.11 3.00 -5.18
C GLU A 157 -9.40 2.21 -5.27
N LYS A 158 -9.47 1.12 -6.04
CA LYS A 158 -10.65 0.23 -6.07
C LYS A 158 -11.01 -0.32 -4.68
N LEU A 159 -10.01 -0.65 -3.85
CA LEU A 159 -10.24 -1.13 -2.48
C LEU A 159 -10.66 0.00 -1.53
N LEU A 160 -10.06 1.19 -1.68
CA LEU A 160 -10.39 2.36 -0.86
C LEU A 160 -11.76 2.95 -1.20
N GLU A 161 -12.08 3.09 -2.48
CA GLU A 161 -13.39 3.58 -2.93
C GLU A 161 -14.52 2.68 -2.45
N ARG A 162 -14.35 1.35 -2.47
CA ARG A 162 -15.32 0.42 -1.87
C ARG A 162 -15.52 0.64 -0.37
N LYS A 163 -14.47 1.03 0.35
CA LYS A 163 -14.52 1.27 1.80
C LYS A 163 -15.23 2.57 2.15
N TYR A 164 -15.12 3.61 1.32
CA TYR A 164 -15.55 4.98 1.64
C TYR A 164 -16.74 5.50 0.82
N ARG A 165 -17.23 4.77 -0.19
CA ARG A 165 -18.47 5.14 -0.89
C ARG A 165 -19.69 5.05 0.04
N PRO A 166 -20.70 5.94 -0.10
CA PRO A 166 -21.99 5.77 0.55
C PRO A 166 -22.57 4.42 0.14
N LYS A 167 -22.75 3.53 1.11
CA LYS A 167 -23.25 2.18 0.88
C LYS A 167 -24.77 2.26 0.73
N LYS A 168 -25.31 1.64 -0.32
CA LYS A 168 -26.76 1.42 -0.42
C LYS A 168 -27.24 0.66 0.82
N THR A 169 -28.43 1.01 1.31
CA THR A 169 -29.02 0.29 2.44
C THR A 169 -29.32 -1.16 2.03
N ILE A 170 -29.53 -2.03 3.01
CA ILE A 170 -29.92 -3.42 2.74
C ILE A 170 -31.22 -3.45 1.92
N ASP A 171 -32.17 -2.57 2.20
CA ASP A 171 -33.45 -2.49 1.50
C ASP A 171 -33.26 -2.07 0.04
N ASP A 172 -32.42 -1.07 -0.23
CA ASP A 172 -32.09 -0.65 -1.60
C ASP A 172 -31.44 -1.78 -2.40
N LEU A 173 -30.54 -2.56 -1.77
CA LEU A 173 -29.90 -3.70 -2.40
C LEU A 173 -30.93 -4.78 -2.77
N ILE A 174 -31.89 -5.06 -1.89
CA ILE A 174 -32.96 -6.02 -2.15
C ILE A 174 -33.81 -5.56 -3.34
N MET A 175 -34.20 -4.28 -3.37
CA MET A 175 -34.99 -3.73 -4.46
C MET A 175 -34.27 -3.84 -5.82
N VAL A 176 -32.98 -3.51 -5.86
CA VAL A 176 -32.17 -3.61 -7.07
C VAL A 176 -32.05 -5.07 -7.55
N VAL A 177 -31.74 -5.99 -6.63
CA VAL A 177 -31.57 -7.41 -6.98
C VAL A 177 -32.90 -8.04 -7.40
N ALA A 178 -33.98 -7.73 -6.69
CA ALA A 178 -35.33 -8.17 -7.01
C ALA A 178 -35.75 -7.75 -8.42
N GLY A 179 -35.55 -6.47 -8.75
CA GLY A 179 -35.86 -5.92 -10.08
C GLY A 179 -35.04 -6.56 -11.21
N LYS A 180 -33.75 -6.84 -10.97
CA LYS A 180 -32.87 -7.42 -11.98
C LYS A 180 -33.08 -8.92 -12.21
N VAL A 181 -33.40 -9.67 -11.15
CA VAL A 181 -33.68 -11.12 -11.23
C VAL A 181 -35.14 -11.38 -11.63
N GLY A 182 -36.03 -10.40 -11.45
CA GLY A 182 -37.45 -10.52 -11.73
C GLY A 182 -38.18 -11.36 -10.69
N VAL A 183 -37.92 -11.08 -9.41
CA VAL A 183 -38.61 -11.69 -8.26
C VAL A 183 -39.13 -10.61 -7.32
N SER A 184 -40.14 -10.93 -6.51
CA SER A 184 -40.60 -10.03 -5.44
C SER A 184 -39.50 -9.84 -4.38
N PRO A 185 -39.28 -8.63 -3.85
CA PRO A 185 -38.33 -8.36 -2.75
C PRO A 185 -38.46 -9.33 -1.56
N GLU A 186 -39.70 -9.67 -1.19
CA GLU A 186 -40.04 -10.54 -0.07
C GLU A 186 -39.56 -11.97 -0.29
N LEU A 187 -39.47 -12.42 -1.56
CA LEU A 187 -38.98 -13.75 -1.91
C LEU A 187 -37.48 -13.90 -1.62
N ILE A 188 -36.71 -12.80 -1.61
CA ILE A 188 -35.29 -12.81 -1.25
C ILE A 188 -35.12 -13.15 0.23
N CYS A 189 -35.97 -12.66 1.11
CA CYS A 189 -35.93 -13.00 2.54
C CYS A 189 -36.72 -14.27 2.91
N SER A 190 -37.42 -14.87 1.94
CA SER A 190 -38.23 -16.06 2.16
C SER A 190 -37.40 -17.35 2.32
N ARG A 191 -38.04 -18.43 2.80
CA ARG A 191 -37.45 -19.78 2.80
C ARG A 191 -37.60 -20.53 1.47
N SER A 192 -38.10 -19.86 0.42
CA SER A 192 -38.31 -20.49 -0.89
C SER A 192 -37.01 -21.12 -1.42
N ARG A 193 -37.12 -22.32 -1.99
CA ARG A 193 -36.00 -23.05 -2.61
C ARG A 193 -36.07 -23.03 -4.14
N GLN A 194 -37.00 -22.26 -4.70
CA GLN A 194 -37.09 -22.08 -6.15
C GLN A 194 -35.82 -21.44 -6.69
N ARG A 195 -35.52 -21.74 -7.96
CA ARG A 195 -34.29 -21.31 -8.63
C ARG A 195 -34.09 -19.79 -8.57
N LYS A 196 -35.07 -18.99 -9.03
CA LYS A 196 -34.95 -17.52 -9.08
C LYS A 196 -34.74 -16.87 -7.69
N PRO A 197 -35.56 -17.16 -6.64
CA PRO A 197 -35.29 -16.63 -5.29
C PRO A 197 -33.94 -17.06 -4.71
N SER A 198 -33.47 -18.28 -5.02
CA SER A 198 -32.16 -18.76 -4.58
C SER A 198 -31.00 -18.01 -5.26
N GLU A 199 -31.12 -17.72 -6.56
CA GLU A 199 -30.17 -16.90 -7.30
C GLU A 199 -30.17 -15.46 -6.78
N ALA A 200 -31.35 -14.87 -6.56
CA ALA A 200 -31.49 -13.53 -5.99
C ALA A 200 -30.81 -13.41 -4.61
N ARG A 201 -31.02 -14.38 -3.70
CA ARG A 201 -30.32 -14.42 -2.41
C ARG A 201 -28.80 -14.51 -2.54
N ALA A 202 -28.31 -15.29 -3.50
CA ALA A 202 -26.88 -15.44 -3.73
C ALA A 202 -26.25 -14.13 -4.20
N ILE A 203 -26.87 -13.51 -5.19
CA ILE A 203 -26.46 -12.20 -5.73
C ILE A 203 -26.52 -11.13 -4.64
N PHE A 204 -27.63 -11.03 -3.90
CA PHE A 204 -27.78 -10.10 -2.79
C PHE A 204 -26.69 -10.31 -1.73
N SER A 205 -26.42 -11.57 -1.34
CA SER A 205 -25.38 -11.87 -0.35
C SER A 205 -24.00 -11.42 -0.81
N TYR A 206 -23.66 -11.66 -2.08
CA TYR A 206 -22.41 -11.19 -2.68
C TYR A 206 -22.30 -9.66 -2.64
N LEU A 207 -23.32 -8.94 -3.13
CA LEU A 207 -23.30 -7.48 -3.16
C LEU A 207 -23.25 -6.89 -1.74
N ALA A 208 -24.03 -7.43 -0.82
CA ALA A 208 -24.08 -6.98 0.57
C ALA A 208 -22.71 -7.12 1.26
N VAL A 209 -22.04 -8.26 1.09
CA VAL A 209 -20.78 -8.57 1.77
C VAL A 209 -19.56 -7.99 1.05
N GLU A 210 -19.43 -8.18 -0.26
CA GLU A 210 -18.20 -7.86 -1.01
C GLU A 210 -18.21 -6.44 -1.60
N GLU A 211 -19.36 -5.93 -2.05
CA GLU A 211 -19.43 -4.60 -2.68
C GLU A 211 -19.79 -3.51 -1.66
N THR A 212 -20.70 -3.79 -0.72
CA THR A 212 -21.07 -2.84 0.35
C THR A 212 -20.41 -3.15 1.70
N GLY A 213 -19.74 -4.28 1.89
CA GLY A 213 -18.99 -4.53 3.13
C GLY A 213 -19.82 -4.67 4.39
N TYR A 214 -21.08 -5.12 4.30
CA TYR A 214 -21.85 -5.52 5.47
C TYR A 214 -21.29 -6.81 6.08
N PRO A 215 -21.24 -6.95 7.41
CA PRO A 215 -20.83 -8.20 8.03
C PRO A 215 -21.76 -9.35 7.61
N ALA A 216 -21.20 -10.50 7.21
CA ALA A 216 -21.98 -11.67 6.82
C ALA A 216 -22.96 -12.15 7.91
N ALA A 217 -22.67 -11.86 9.18
CA ALA A 217 -23.57 -12.15 10.30
C ALA A 217 -24.84 -11.29 10.28
N ASP A 218 -24.73 -10.01 9.91
CA ASP A 218 -25.88 -9.10 9.83
C ASP A 218 -26.73 -9.41 8.60
N VAL A 219 -26.09 -9.72 7.47
CA VAL A 219 -26.76 -10.22 6.26
C VAL A 219 -27.52 -11.52 6.56
N ALA A 220 -26.93 -12.44 7.32
CA ALA A 220 -27.57 -13.69 7.72
C ALA A 220 -28.82 -13.45 8.59
N ARG A 221 -28.73 -12.51 9.53
CA ARG A 221 -29.86 -12.10 10.38
C ARG A 221 -31.00 -11.53 9.54
N PHE A 222 -30.67 -10.67 8.57
CA PHE A 222 -31.66 -10.06 7.69
C PHE A 222 -32.37 -11.10 6.81
N LEU A 223 -31.62 -12.06 6.26
CA LEU A 223 -32.17 -13.13 5.42
C LEU A 223 -32.83 -14.27 6.21
N GLY A 224 -32.73 -14.29 7.54
CA GLY A 224 -33.23 -15.39 8.37
C GLY A 224 -32.51 -16.73 8.12
N VAL A 225 -31.22 -16.70 7.77
CA VAL A 225 -30.40 -17.89 7.48
C VAL A 225 -29.16 -17.99 8.38
N LYS A 226 -28.45 -19.12 8.34
CA LYS A 226 -27.17 -19.27 9.06
C LYS A 226 -26.06 -18.48 8.37
N ARG A 227 -25.10 -17.96 9.15
CA ARG A 227 -23.91 -17.24 8.64
C ARG A 227 -23.14 -18.02 7.57
N MET A 228 -22.98 -19.34 7.74
CA MET A 228 -22.30 -20.18 6.76
C MET A 228 -23.03 -20.24 5.41
N SER A 229 -24.36 -20.26 5.43
CA SER A 229 -25.17 -20.21 4.21
C SER A 229 -24.97 -18.90 3.44
N VAL A 230 -24.70 -17.78 4.13
CA VAL A 230 -24.34 -16.51 3.48
C VAL A 230 -22.97 -16.60 2.81
N HIS A 231 -21.95 -17.18 3.45
CA HIS A 231 -20.64 -17.34 2.83
C HIS A 231 -20.67 -18.23 1.57
N GLU A 232 -21.42 -19.32 1.60
CA GLU A 232 -21.68 -20.15 0.41
C GLU A 232 -22.43 -19.36 -0.67
N ALA A 233 -23.46 -18.60 -0.27
CA ALA A 233 -24.23 -17.76 -1.17
C ALA A 233 -23.40 -16.64 -1.82
N VAL A 234 -22.46 -16.01 -1.11
CA VAL A 234 -21.51 -15.01 -1.64
C VAL A 234 -20.66 -15.62 -2.76
N THR A 235 -20.14 -16.84 -2.54
CA THR A 235 -19.29 -17.51 -3.52
C THR A 235 -20.05 -17.81 -4.81
N ARG A 236 -21.29 -18.31 -4.70
CA ARG A 236 -22.17 -18.53 -5.86
C ARG A 236 -22.62 -17.21 -6.50
N GLY A 237 -22.94 -16.22 -5.69
CA GLY A 237 -23.43 -14.91 -6.11
C GLY A 237 -22.47 -14.19 -7.02
N LYS A 238 -21.16 -14.29 -6.74
CA LYS A 238 -20.11 -13.73 -7.61
C LYS A 238 -20.20 -14.22 -9.05
N ALA A 239 -20.41 -15.53 -9.25
CA ALA A 239 -20.54 -16.12 -10.59
C ALA A 239 -21.86 -15.75 -11.29
N LEU A 240 -22.92 -15.48 -10.52
CA LEU A 240 -24.23 -15.13 -11.06
C LEU A 240 -24.33 -13.65 -11.45
N CYS A 241 -23.55 -12.76 -10.84
CA CYS A 241 -23.66 -11.33 -11.08
C CYS A 241 -23.32 -10.90 -12.52
N ASP A 242 -22.42 -11.64 -13.19
CA ASP A 242 -22.10 -11.39 -14.61
C ASP A 242 -23.31 -11.68 -15.52
N GLY A 243 -24.04 -12.78 -15.25
CA GLY A 243 -25.21 -13.18 -16.04
C GLY A 243 -26.42 -12.24 -15.93
N TYR A 244 -26.49 -11.46 -14.84
CA TYR A 244 -27.54 -10.45 -14.63
C TYR A 244 -27.06 -9.01 -14.90
N ALA A 245 -25.86 -8.83 -15.46
CA ALA A 245 -25.23 -7.53 -15.72
C ALA A 245 -25.20 -6.60 -14.48
N LEU A 246 -24.98 -7.20 -13.30
CA LEU A 246 -24.91 -6.49 -12.02
C LEU A 246 -23.48 -6.04 -11.68
N LEU A 247 -22.47 -6.57 -12.39
CA LEU A 247 -21.09 -6.15 -12.27
C LEU A 247 -20.77 -5.10 -13.33
N GLY A 248 -20.30 -3.93 -12.91
CA GLY A 248 -19.77 -2.91 -13.82
C GLY A 248 -20.78 -1.86 -14.33
N GLN A 249 -22.08 -1.94 -13.98
CA GLN A 249 -22.92 -0.75 -14.09
C GLN A 249 -22.37 0.27 -13.08
N LYS A 250 -21.80 1.36 -13.58
CA LYS A 250 -21.63 2.57 -12.79
C LYS A 250 -23.00 2.87 -12.20
N TYR A 251 -23.10 2.69 -10.89
CA TYR A 251 -24.28 2.98 -10.11
C TYR A 251 -24.42 4.51 -10.04
N GLU A 252 -24.84 5.11 -11.16
CA GLU A 252 -25.35 6.48 -11.22
C GLU A 252 -26.71 6.57 -10.52
#